data_AF-U2AXP8-F1
#
_entry.id   AF-U2AXP8-F1
#
_cell.length_a   1.000
_cell.length_b   1.000
_cell.length_c   1.000
_cell.angle_alpha   90.00
_cell.angle_beta   90.00
_cell.angle_gamma   90.00
#
_symmetry.space_group_name_H-M   'P 1'
#
loop_
_entity.id
_entity.type
_entity.pdbx_description
1 polymer ?
#
loop_
_entity_poly.entity_id
_entity_poly.type
_entity_poly.pdbx_seq_one_letter_code
_entity_poly.pdbx_strand_id
1 'polypeptide(L)'
;LWGGVGRGKSLLLDALFQAAPVAAKRRLHVHALLQEVQRRALTHGGQADPLRRVAAALASETQLFYLDEFHVHDIGDAILLGRLLQHLLSLDCILLLSSNYAPAGLCPNPLYHSRFKPFAELLQRHCLVLRLDDGPDYRPLSTRHWGRYLQGSGAVFGACLGWRAAAQQVA
;
A
#
# COMPACT_ATOMS: atom_id res chain seq x y z
N LEU A 1 -0.68 -9.81 6.14
CA LEU A 1 0.54 -10.66 6.05
C LEU A 1 1.76 -9.77 6.30
N TRP A 2 2.63 -10.15 7.24
CA TRP A 2 3.84 -9.39 7.52
C TRP A 2 5.08 -10.27 7.59
N GLY A 3 6.26 -9.68 7.41
CA GLY A 3 7.56 -10.36 7.49
C GLY A 3 8.61 -9.66 6.64
N GLY A 4 9.86 -10.10 6.72
CA GLY A 4 11.02 -9.51 6.07
C GLY A 4 10.95 -9.44 4.54
N VAL A 5 11.94 -8.79 3.94
CA VAL A 5 12.00 -8.56 2.49
C VAL A 5 12.23 -9.89 1.75
N GLY A 6 11.61 -10.04 0.58
CA GLY A 6 11.88 -11.21 -0.30
C GLY A 6 11.22 -12.52 0.12
N ARG A 7 10.33 -12.51 1.13
CA ARG A 7 9.67 -13.72 1.66
C ARG A 7 8.48 -14.23 0.85
N GLY A 8 8.13 -13.58 -0.26
CA GLY A 8 6.98 -13.97 -1.10
C GLY A 8 5.61 -13.46 -0.62
N LYS A 9 5.58 -12.47 0.29
CA LYS A 9 4.32 -11.89 0.81
C LYS A 9 3.40 -11.37 -0.29
N SER A 10 3.94 -10.54 -1.18
CA SER A 10 3.18 -9.97 -2.29
C SER A 10 2.73 -11.03 -3.28
N LEU A 11 3.54 -12.08 -3.52
CA LEU A 11 3.16 -13.20 -4.38
C LEU A 11 1.93 -13.95 -3.85
N LEU A 12 1.91 -14.28 -2.55
CA LEU A 12 0.78 -14.98 -1.93
C LEU A 12 -0.48 -14.12 -1.93
N LEU A 13 -0.35 -12.84 -1.56
CA LEU A 13 -1.48 -11.92 -1.55
C LEU A 13 -1.98 -11.59 -2.96
N ASP A 14 -1.10 -11.55 -3.96
CA ASP A 14 -1.49 -11.42 -5.37
C ASP A 14 -2.30 -12.62 -5.84
N ALA A 15 -1.86 -13.84 -5.52
CA ALA A 15 -2.62 -15.05 -5.85
C ALA A 15 -4.01 -15.03 -5.19
N LEU A 16 -4.08 -14.65 -3.91
CA LEU A 16 -5.35 -14.50 -3.19
C LEU A 16 -6.22 -13.40 -3.80
N PHE A 17 -5.65 -12.24 -4.11
CA PHE A 17 -6.34 -11.11 -4.73
C PHE A 17 -6.94 -11.50 -6.08
N GLN A 18 -6.20 -12.24 -6.91
CA GLN A 18 -6.69 -12.72 -8.20
C GLN A 18 -7.80 -13.76 -8.04
N ALA A 19 -7.61 -14.74 -7.15
CA ALA A 19 -8.58 -15.81 -6.91
C ALA A 19 -9.85 -15.35 -6.17
N ALA A 20 -9.81 -14.22 -5.46
CA ALA A 20 -10.95 -13.71 -4.72
C ALA A 20 -12.17 -13.48 -5.65
N PRO A 21 -13.35 -14.05 -5.34
CA PRO A 21 -14.56 -13.93 -6.14
C PRO A 21 -15.26 -12.57 -5.95
N VAL A 22 -14.49 -11.50 -6.02
CA VAL A 22 -14.92 -10.11 -5.86
C VAL A 22 -14.57 -9.36 -7.14
N ALA A 23 -15.58 -8.81 -7.80
CA ALA A 23 -15.39 -8.03 -9.02
C ALA A 23 -14.81 -6.64 -8.72
N ALA A 24 -15.37 -5.95 -7.72
CA ALA A 24 -14.95 -4.62 -7.30
C ALA A 24 -13.74 -4.71 -6.36
N LYS A 25 -12.54 -4.91 -6.92
CA LYS A 25 -11.29 -5.02 -6.17
C LYS A 25 -10.21 -4.09 -6.71
N ARG A 26 -9.44 -3.47 -5.82
CA ARG A 26 -8.34 -2.56 -6.17
C ARG A 26 -7.07 -2.92 -5.41
N ARG A 27 -5.95 -2.91 -6.13
CA ARG A 27 -4.60 -2.95 -5.55
C ARG A 27 -3.97 -1.56 -5.64
N LEU A 28 -3.43 -1.08 -4.53
CA LEU A 28 -2.83 0.25 -4.44
C LEU A 28 -1.80 0.33 -3.32
N HIS A 29 -0.86 1.26 -3.45
CA HIS A 29 0.03 1.62 -2.35
C HIS A 29 -0.71 2.51 -1.34
N VAL A 30 -0.34 2.39 -0.06
CA VAL A 30 -0.96 3.17 1.03
C VAL A 30 -0.90 4.68 0.77
N HIS A 31 0.23 5.19 0.28
CA HIS A 31 0.37 6.62 0.01
C HIS A 31 -0.59 7.11 -1.10
N ALA A 32 -0.83 6.30 -2.13
CA ALA A 32 -1.79 6.63 -3.18
C ALA A 32 -3.23 6.68 -2.63
N LEU A 33 -3.59 5.76 -1.73
CA LEU A 33 -4.88 5.80 -1.04
C LEU A 33 -5.03 7.07 -0.19
N LEU A 34 -4.00 7.44 0.57
CA LEU A 34 -4.01 8.63 1.42
C LEU A 34 -4.19 9.91 0.60
N GLN A 35 -3.46 10.06 -0.51
CA GLN A 35 -3.61 11.20 -1.43
C GLN A 35 -5.03 11.27 -2.01
N GLU A 36 -5.58 10.13 -2.43
CA GLU A 36 -6.95 10.06 -2.95
C GLU A 36 -7.98 10.48 -1.89
N VAL A 37 -7.82 9.99 -0.66
CA VAL A 37 -8.71 10.29 0.47
C VAL A 37 -8.64 11.77 0.83
N GLN A 38 -7.45 12.34 0.93
CA GLN A 38 -7.26 13.77 1.20
C GLN A 38 -7.93 14.62 0.11
N ARG A 39 -7.72 14.29 -1.17
CA ARG A 39 -8.35 15.01 -2.29
C ARG A 39 -9.87 14.93 -2.25
N ARG A 40 -10.45 13.76 -1.98
CA ARG A 40 -11.91 13.58 -1.86
C ARG A 40 -12.47 14.25 -0.60
N ALA A 41 -11.70 14.30 0.49
CA ALA A 41 -12.14 14.98 1.72
C ALA A 41 -12.27 16.50 1.52
N LEU A 42 -11.40 17.12 0.70
CA LEU A 42 -11.47 18.55 0.37
C LEU A 42 -12.78 18.93 -0.32
N THR A 43 -13.34 18.05 -1.16
CA THR A 43 -14.62 18.30 -1.84
C THR A 43 -15.83 18.23 -0.90
N HIS A 44 -15.63 17.80 0.35
CA HIS A 44 -16.64 17.71 1.39
C HIS A 44 -16.38 18.69 2.54
N GLY A 45 -15.58 19.75 2.31
CA GLY A 45 -15.29 20.79 3.29
C GLY A 45 -16.57 21.42 3.88
N GLY A 46 -16.59 21.62 5.20
CA GLY A 46 -17.72 22.21 5.93
C GLY A 46 -18.85 21.22 6.30
N GLN A 47 -18.75 19.95 5.91
CA GLN A 47 -19.74 18.92 6.28
C GLN A 47 -19.34 18.18 7.57
N ALA A 48 -20.33 17.61 8.25
CA ALA A 48 -20.09 16.71 9.38
C ALA A 48 -19.40 15.42 8.88
N ASP A 49 -18.21 15.17 9.42
CA ASP A 49 -17.32 14.03 9.16
C ASP A 49 -17.09 13.68 7.66
N PRO A 50 -16.29 14.49 6.94
CA PRO A 50 -15.94 14.27 5.53
C PRO A 50 -15.40 12.86 5.23
N LEU A 51 -14.63 12.30 6.17
CA LEU A 51 -13.97 11.01 5.99
C LEU A 51 -14.96 9.85 5.87
N ARG A 52 -16.06 9.90 6.62
CA ARG A 52 -17.13 8.89 6.55
C ARG A 52 -17.77 8.86 5.15
N ARG A 53 -17.97 10.03 4.53
CA ARG A 53 -18.50 10.13 3.16
C ARG A 53 -17.52 9.60 2.13
N VAL A 54 -16.24 9.93 2.29
CA VAL A 54 -15.17 9.39 1.43
C VAL A 54 -15.12 7.86 1.54
N ALA A 55 -15.20 7.31 2.75
CA ALA A 55 -15.24 5.87 2.97
C ALA A 55 -16.46 5.22 2.30
N ALA A 56 -17.65 5.82 2.42
CA ALA A 56 -18.86 5.33 1.77
C ALA A 56 -18.75 5.33 0.23
N ALA A 57 -18.20 6.40 -0.34
CA ALA A 57 -17.94 6.47 -1.79
C ALA A 57 -16.95 5.38 -2.23
N LEU A 58 -15.83 5.24 -1.52
CA LEU A 58 -14.85 4.19 -1.80
C LEU A 58 -15.42 2.78 -1.66
N ALA A 59 -16.24 2.52 -0.63
CA ALA A 59 -16.90 1.23 -0.43
C ALA A 59 -17.90 0.89 -1.54
N SER A 60 -18.58 1.91 -2.10
CA SER A 60 -19.47 1.72 -3.25
C SER A 60 -18.72 1.37 -4.54
N GLU A 61 -17.46 1.81 -4.66
CA GLU A 61 -16.60 1.56 -5.82
C GLU A 61 -15.76 0.28 -5.65
N THR A 62 -15.51 -0.15 -4.42
CA THR A 62 -14.52 -1.19 -4.10
C THR A 62 -14.89 -1.93 -2.83
N GLN A 63 -15.04 -3.24 -2.98
CA GLN A 63 -15.31 -4.16 -1.87
C GLN A 63 -14.03 -4.77 -1.32
N LEU A 64 -13.00 -4.98 -2.14
CA LEU A 64 -11.72 -5.53 -1.68
C LEU A 64 -10.56 -4.56 -1.97
N PHE A 65 -9.91 -4.12 -0.90
CA PHE A 65 -8.73 -3.27 -0.94
C PHE A 65 -7.49 -4.11 -0.66
N TYR A 66 -6.59 -4.20 -1.64
CA TYR A 66 -5.25 -4.72 -1.44
C TYR A 66 -4.26 -3.55 -1.29
N LEU A 67 -3.85 -3.29 -0.04
CA LEU A 67 -2.80 -2.33 0.28
C LEU A 67 -1.44 -3.03 0.35
N ASP A 68 -0.60 -2.74 -0.64
CA ASP A 68 0.73 -3.31 -0.76
C ASP A 68 1.78 -2.38 -0.14
N GLU A 69 2.81 -2.98 0.48
CA GLU A 69 3.89 -2.27 1.19
C GLU A 69 3.32 -1.30 2.24
N PHE A 70 2.48 -1.83 3.12
CA PHE A 70 1.85 -1.08 4.20
C PHE A 70 2.89 -0.64 5.23
N HIS A 71 3.33 0.61 5.11
CA HIS A 71 4.18 1.31 6.06
C HIS A 71 3.77 2.79 6.07
N VAL A 72 3.62 3.36 7.28
CA VAL A 72 3.20 4.75 7.45
C VAL A 72 4.34 5.55 8.07
N HIS A 73 4.72 6.64 7.40
CA HIS A 73 5.86 7.46 7.81
C HIS A 73 5.45 8.61 8.76
N ASP A 74 4.22 9.10 8.66
CA ASP A 74 3.70 10.22 9.44
C ASP A 74 2.53 9.82 10.35
N ILE A 75 2.43 10.43 11.53
CA ILE A 75 1.39 10.12 12.51
C ILE A 75 0.00 10.61 12.10
N GLY A 76 -0.08 11.76 11.40
CA GLY A 76 -1.33 12.28 10.86
C GLY A 76 -1.91 11.34 9.81
N ASP A 77 -1.06 10.86 8.90
CA ASP A 77 -1.43 9.84 7.92
C ASP A 77 -1.90 8.55 8.59
N ALA A 78 -1.24 8.11 9.66
CA ALA A 78 -1.64 6.91 10.39
C ALA A 78 -3.02 7.05 11.05
N ILE A 79 -3.30 8.21 11.67
CA ILE A 79 -4.59 8.50 12.28
C ILE A 79 -5.68 8.56 11.21
N LEU A 80 -5.41 9.23 10.08
CA LEU A 80 -6.34 9.32 8.95
C LEU A 80 -6.65 7.93 8.38
N LEU A 81 -5.61 7.13 8.15
CA LEU A 81 -5.71 5.78 7.63
C LEU A 81 -6.48 4.86 8.58
N GLY A 82 -6.21 4.96 9.89
CA GLY A 82 -6.91 4.16 10.88
C GLY A 82 -8.41 4.46 10.93
N ARG A 83 -8.79 5.74 10.91
CA ARG A 83 -10.20 6.14 10.83
C ARG A 83 -10.86 5.70 9.52
N LEU A 84 -10.16 5.85 8.39
CA LEU A 84 -10.66 5.40 7.09
C LEU A 84 -10.93 3.90 7.09
N LEU A 85 -9.96 3.10 7.51
CA LEU A 85 -10.07 1.64 7.54
C LEU A 85 -11.17 1.18 8.51
N GLN A 86 -11.36 1.87 9.63
CA GLN A 86 -12.49 1.61 10.53
C GLN A 86 -13.83 1.79 9.81
N HIS A 87 -14.01 2.87 9.05
CA HIS A 87 -15.22 3.10 8.28
C HIS A 87 -15.40 2.06 7.18
N LEU A 88 -14.35 1.74 6.43
CA LEU A 88 -14.41 0.72 5.37
C LEU A 88 -14.78 -0.66 5.94
N LEU A 89 -14.19 -1.07 7.07
CA LEU A 89 -14.55 -2.32 7.74
C LEU A 89 -16.01 -2.33 8.24
N SER A 90 -16.52 -1.19 8.71
CA SER A 90 -17.93 -1.05 9.10
C SER A 90 -18.92 -1.09 7.93
N LEU A 91 -18.40 -0.98 6.69
CA LEU A 91 -19.14 -1.07 5.43
C LEU A 91 -18.87 -2.41 4.73
N ASP A 92 -18.41 -3.42 5.49
CA ASP A 92 -18.12 -4.78 5.03
C ASP A 92 -17.03 -4.87 3.93
N CYS A 93 -16.16 -3.86 3.82
CA CYS A 93 -15.02 -3.93 2.91
C CYS A 93 -13.96 -4.93 3.44
N ILE A 94 -13.38 -5.67 2.51
CA ILE A 94 -12.32 -6.65 2.73
C ILE A 94 -10.96 -5.96 2.59
N LEU A 95 -10.07 -6.20 3.55
CA LEU A 95 -8.70 -5.68 3.54
C LEU A 95 -7.70 -6.82 3.32
N LEU A 96 -6.86 -6.69 2.28
CA LEU A 96 -5.62 -7.44 2.12
C LEU A 96 -4.44 -6.50 2.33
N LEU A 97 -3.57 -6.83 3.28
CA LEU A 97 -2.46 -5.96 3.68
C LEU A 97 -1.14 -6.74 3.63
N SER A 98 -0.14 -6.21 2.93
CA SER A 98 1.25 -6.70 2.99
C SER A 98 2.11 -5.68 3.76
N SER A 99 3.00 -6.12 4.66
CA SER A 99 3.92 -5.21 5.36
C SER A 99 5.25 -5.87 5.72
N ASN A 100 6.31 -5.08 5.84
CA ASN A 100 7.57 -5.55 6.40
C ASN A 100 7.58 -5.57 7.94
N TYR A 101 6.55 -5.02 8.58
CA TYR A 101 6.46 -4.89 10.04
C TYR A 101 5.17 -5.52 10.56
N ALA A 102 5.22 -6.10 11.76
CA ALA A 102 4.03 -6.51 12.49
C ALA A 102 3.13 -5.29 12.77
N PRO A 103 1.81 -5.47 13.00
CA PRO A 103 0.91 -4.35 13.29
C PRO A 103 1.40 -3.40 14.39
N ALA A 104 2.00 -3.92 15.47
CA ALA A 104 2.56 -3.09 16.55
C ALA A 104 3.84 -2.32 16.14
N GLY A 105 4.56 -2.79 15.12
CA GLY A 105 5.79 -2.19 14.61
C GLY A 105 5.60 -1.29 13.39
N LEU A 106 4.35 -1.06 12.95
CA LEU A 106 4.05 -0.17 11.82
C LEU A 106 4.30 1.31 12.15
N CYS A 107 4.44 1.67 13.43
CA CYS A 107 4.86 3.00 13.87
C CYS A 107 6.25 2.88 14.49
N PRO A 108 7.32 3.34 13.81
CA PRO A 108 8.68 3.22 14.32
C PRO A 108 9.01 4.26 15.40
N ASN A 109 8.25 5.36 15.48
CA ASN A 109 8.53 6.47 16.40
C ASN A 109 7.81 6.25 17.76
N PRO A 110 8.55 6.07 18.87
CA PRO A 110 7.98 5.84 20.19
C PRO A 110 7.03 6.92 20.69
N LEU A 111 7.25 8.18 20.29
CA LEU A 111 6.39 9.31 20.68
C LEU A 111 4.94 9.15 20.21
N TYR A 112 4.74 8.34 19.18
CA TYR A 112 3.45 8.15 18.53
C TYR A 112 2.83 6.78 18.81
N HIS A 113 3.52 5.89 19.54
CA HIS A 113 3.01 4.55 19.86
C HIS A 113 1.64 4.57 20.52
N SER A 114 1.40 5.47 21.48
CA SER A 114 0.12 5.57 22.18
C SER A 114 -1.03 5.94 21.24
N ARG A 115 -0.78 6.83 20.28
CA ARG A 115 -1.74 7.26 19.25
C ARG A 115 -1.94 6.21 18.16
N PHE A 116 -0.91 5.40 17.91
CA PHE A 116 -0.94 4.34 16.90
C PHE A 116 -1.54 3.03 17.42
N LYS A 117 -1.46 2.79 18.73
CA LYS A 117 -2.00 1.58 19.38
C LYS A 117 -3.44 1.24 18.97
N PRO A 118 -4.40 2.20 18.92
CA PRO A 118 -5.76 1.90 18.47
C PRO A 118 -5.81 1.35 17.04
N PHE A 119 -4.93 1.82 16.16
CA PHE A 119 -4.87 1.35 14.80
C PHE A 119 -4.31 -0.08 14.70
N ALA A 120 -3.22 -0.37 15.43
CA ALA A 120 -2.68 -1.72 15.51
C ALA A 120 -3.71 -2.71 16.10
N GLU A 121 -4.45 -2.31 17.13
CA GLU A 121 -5.54 -3.10 17.72
C GLU A 121 -6.69 -3.35 16.73
N LEU A 122 -7.07 -2.33 15.94
CA LEU A 122 -8.08 -2.48 14.89
C LEU A 122 -7.66 -3.55 13.87
N LEU A 123 -6.41 -3.51 13.40
CA LEU A 123 -5.90 -4.53 12.49
C LEU A 123 -5.92 -5.93 13.13
N GLN A 124 -5.52 -6.05 14.39
CA GLN A 124 -5.51 -7.34 15.08
C GLN A 124 -6.91 -7.90 15.33
N ARG A 125 -7.92 -7.03 15.53
CA ARG A 125 -9.31 -7.46 15.76
C ARG A 125 -10.03 -7.85 14.48
N HIS A 126 -9.76 -7.16 13.38
CA HIS A 126 -10.52 -7.32 12.13
C HIS A 126 -9.79 -8.08 11.03
N CYS A 127 -8.48 -8.30 11.15
CA CYS A 127 -7.70 -9.02 10.15
C CYS A 127 -7.08 -10.30 10.74
N LEU A 128 -6.97 -11.33 9.91
CA LEU A 128 -6.11 -12.47 10.19
C LEU A 128 -4.63 -12.05 10.01
N VAL A 129 -3.92 -11.85 11.11
CA VAL A 129 -2.52 -11.40 11.11
C VAL A 129 -1.59 -12.61 11.03
N LEU A 130 -1.01 -12.84 9.85
CA LEU A 130 -0.05 -13.91 9.60
C LEU A 130 1.37 -13.36 9.43
N ARG A 131 2.36 -14.03 10.04
CA ARG A 131 3.78 -13.80 9.84
C ARG A 131 4.32 -14.76 8.78
N LEU A 132 5.12 -14.25 7.85
CA LEU A 132 5.82 -15.01 6.82
C LEU A 132 7.31 -14.66 6.86
N ASP A 133 8.03 -15.23 7.83
CA ASP A 133 9.46 -14.95 8.05
C ASP A 133 10.38 -16.18 8.01
N ASP A 134 9.83 -17.39 8.04
CA ASP A 134 10.58 -18.63 8.24
C ASP A 134 11.12 -19.25 6.94
N GLY A 135 11.57 -18.45 5.97
CA GLY A 135 12.04 -18.95 4.67
C GLY A 135 13.15 -18.12 4.02
N PRO A 136 13.86 -18.65 3.01
CA PRO A 136 14.92 -17.91 2.31
C PRO A 136 14.35 -16.65 1.62
N ASP A 137 15.23 -15.71 1.29
CA ASP A 137 14.85 -14.69 0.31
C ASP A 137 14.69 -15.38 -1.04
N TYR A 138 13.51 -15.31 -1.64
CA TYR A 138 13.21 -15.98 -2.91
C TYR A 138 13.68 -15.18 -4.13
N ARG A 139 14.11 -13.92 -3.97
CA ARG A 139 14.59 -13.09 -5.10
C ARG A 139 15.81 -13.68 -5.82
N PRO A 140 16.86 -14.18 -5.12
CA PRO A 140 18.03 -14.79 -5.76
C PRO A 140 17.72 -16.11 -6.47
N LEU A 141 16.63 -16.80 -6.11
CA LEU A 141 16.19 -18.04 -6.72
C LEU A 141 15.42 -17.83 -8.03
N SER A 142 15.03 -16.59 -8.32
CA SER A 142 14.43 -16.25 -9.61
C SER A 142 15.49 -16.32 -10.71
N THR A 143 15.34 -17.29 -11.60
CA THR A 143 16.14 -17.38 -12.84
C THR A 143 15.67 -16.39 -13.91
N ARG A 144 14.59 -15.64 -13.66
CA ARG A 144 14.14 -14.56 -14.55
C ARG A 144 15.07 -13.36 -14.39
N HIS A 145 15.91 -13.15 -15.39
CA HIS A 145 16.60 -11.88 -15.59
C HIS A 145 15.58 -10.79 -15.90
N TRP A 146 15.26 -9.93 -14.94
CA TRP A 146 14.40 -8.75 -15.15
C TRP A 146 15.12 -7.58 -15.86
N GLY A 147 16.24 -7.87 -16.52
CA GLY A 147 17.14 -6.88 -17.10
C GLY A 147 18.21 -6.39 -16.12
N ARG A 148 19.27 -5.77 -16.65
CA ARG A 148 20.24 -5.03 -15.84
C ARG A 148 19.71 -3.61 -15.70
N TYR A 149 19.40 -3.18 -14.47
CA TYR A 149 19.15 -1.77 -14.21
C TYR A 149 20.48 -1.04 -14.34
N LEU A 150 20.62 -0.31 -15.45
CA LEU A 150 21.71 0.64 -15.60
C LEU A 150 21.31 1.89 -14.81
N GLN A 151 22.19 2.34 -13.91
CA GLN A 151 22.05 3.61 -13.20
C GLN A 151 23.29 4.45 -13.54
N GLY A 152 23.09 5.63 -14.12
CA GLY A 152 24.18 6.45 -14.66
C GLY A 152 23.68 7.82 -15.12
N SER A 153 24.58 8.68 -15.60
CA SER A 153 24.16 9.94 -16.22
C SER A 153 23.64 9.69 -17.64
N GLY A 154 22.85 10.63 -18.18
CA GLY A 154 22.34 10.54 -19.56
C GLY A 154 23.45 10.32 -20.60
N ALA A 155 24.66 10.80 -20.34
CA ALA A 155 25.84 10.56 -21.18
C ALA A 155 26.29 9.09 -21.18
N VAL A 156 26.28 8.42 -20.02
CA VAL A 156 26.63 6.99 -19.89
C VAL A 156 25.60 6.13 -20.61
N PHE A 157 24.31 6.47 -20.48
CA PHE A 157 23.23 5.77 -21.18
C PHE A 157 23.29 5.98 -22.70
N GLY A 158 23.58 7.21 -23.15
CA GLY A 158 23.73 7.53 -24.57
C GLY A 158 24.84 6.71 -25.25
N ALA A 159 25.97 6.54 -24.56
CA ALA A 159 27.09 5.75 -25.05
C ALA A 159 26.80 4.23 -25.06
N CYS A 160 26.11 3.71 -24.04
CA CYS A 160 25.89 2.27 -23.89
C CYS A 160 24.67 1.72 -24.66
N LEU A 161 23.62 2.52 -24.82
CA LEU A 161 22.32 2.07 -25.36
C LEU A 161 22.01 2.62 -26.75
N GLY A 162 22.87 3.47 -27.32
CA GLY A 162 22.62 4.10 -28.62
C GLY A 162 21.36 4.98 -28.63
N TRP A 163 20.93 5.49 -27.47
CA TRP A 163 19.74 6.33 -27.33
C TRP A 163 19.96 7.65 -28.08
N ARG A 164 19.53 7.70 -29.35
CA ARG A 164 19.35 8.96 -30.05
C ARG A 164 18.07 9.59 -29.55
N ALA A 165 18.19 10.70 -28.84
CA ALA A 165 17.04 11.51 -28.44
C ALA A 165 16.32 12.01 -29.69
N ALA A 166 15.26 11.31 -30.11
CA ALA A 166 14.28 11.85 -31.04
C ALA A 166 13.39 12.83 -30.27
N ALA A 167 13.93 14.01 -29.95
CA ALA A 167 13.16 15.11 -29.37
C ALA A 167 13.89 16.45 -29.56
N GLN A 168 14.14 16.82 -30.81
CA GLN A 168 14.36 18.23 -31.17
C GLN A 168 13.91 18.46 -32.61
N GLN A 169 12.60 18.60 -32.76
CA GLN A 169 11.98 19.35 -33.86
C GLN A 169 10.59 19.81 -33.39
N VAL A 170 10.59 20.90 -32.63
CA VAL A 170 9.50 21.88 -32.60
C VAL A 170 10.13 23.26 -32.44
N ALA A 171 10.44 23.88 -33.57
CA ALA A 171 10.23 25.28 -33.97
C ALA A 171 11.17 25.61 -35.13
#